data_AF-A0A7K9VAZ6-F1
#
_entry.id   AF-A0A7K9VAZ6-F1
#
_cell.length_a   1.000
_cell.length_b   1.000
_cell.length_c   1.000
_cell.angle_alpha   90.00
_cell.angle_beta   90.00
_cell.angle_gamma   90.00
#
_symmetry.space_group_name_H-M   'P 1'
#
loop_
_entity.id
_entity.type
_entity.pdbx_description
1 polymer ?
#
loop_
_entity_poly.entity_id
_entity_poly.type
_entity_poly.pdbx_seq_one_letter_code
_entity_poly.pdbx_strand_id
1 'polypeptide(L)'
;PGNKLLEPLRYAQIAAATFVSSKRVVGCIQATMSLFSRCIGKGRNVALILRDIGMLLIEGTQVQMKYYRDFLEKMTGKDTLKEALLKIPGMLDLVIPRTATAASLTCSGYVIVFPEQRKAVPLPPPRQGEK
;
A
#
# COMPACT_ATOMS: atom_id res chain seq x y z
N PRO A 1 -9.94 14.46 17.78
CA PRO A 1 -9.13 14.38 16.53
C PRO A 1 -8.03 15.45 16.56
N GLY A 2 -6.77 15.03 16.70
CA GLY A 2 -5.65 15.90 17.09
C GLY A 2 -5.12 16.78 15.95
N ASN A 3 -4.81 18.04 16.28
CA ASN A 3 -4.16 19.05 15.45
C ASN A 3 -2.71 18.65 15.04
N LYS A 4 -2.54 17.56 14.30
CA LYS A 4 -1.29 17.33 13.57
C LYS A 4 -1.37 18.12 12.27
N LEU A 5 -0.48 19.08 12.10
CA LEU A 5 -0.27 19.76 10.84
C LEU A 5 0.11 18.69 9.81
N LEU A 6 -0.76 18.43 8.83
CA LEU A 6 -0.46 17.49 7.77
C LEU A 6 0.53 18.18 6.82
N GLU A 7 1.77 17.68 6.76
CA GLU A 7 2.71 18.17 5.76
C GLU A 7 2.21 17.83 4.35
N PRO A 8 2.23 18.80 3.41
CA PRO A 8 1.83 18.53 2.04
C PRO A 8 2.81 17.56 1.37
N LEU A 9 2.27 16.63 0.58
CA LEU A 9 3.07 15.71 -0.20
C LEU A 9 3.95 16.47 -1.21
N ARG A 10 5.25 16.20 -1.16
CA ARG A 10 6.24 16.82 -2.05
C ARG A 10 6.26 16.10 -3.40
N TYR A 11 5.24 16.33 -4.23
CA TYR A 11 5.06 15.63 -5.51
C TYR A 11 6.28 15.68 -6.42
N ALA A 12 7.00 16.81 -6.48
CA ALA A 12 8.21 16.94 -7.28
C ALA A 12 9.34 16.01 -6.81
N GLN A 13 9.50 15.82 -5.50
CA GLN A 13 10.51 14.91 -4.94
C GLN A 13 10.15 13.45 -5.23
N ILE A 14 8.87 13.10 -5.09
CA ILE A 14 8.36 11.76 -5.43
C ILE A 14 8.57 11.48 -6.92
N ALA A 15 8.23 12.45 -7.79
CA ALA A 15 8.41 12.36 -9.23
C ALA A 15 9.88 12.11 -9.61
N ALA A 16 10.80 12.88 -9.02
CA ALA A 16 12.24 12.68 -9.21
C ALA A 16 12.71 11.30 -8.74
N ALA A 17 12.32 10.87 -7.54
CA ALA A 17 12.73 9.58 -6.97
C ALA A 17 12.16 8.36 -7.72
N THR A 18 11.02 8.52 -8.39
CA THR A 18 10.33 7.45 -9.12
C THR A 18 10.53 7.51 -10.64
N PHE A 19 11.23 8.52 -11.15
CA PHE A 19 11.40 8.79 -12.57
C PHE A 19 10.07 8.87 -13.34
N VAL A 20 9.01 9.38 -12.72
CA VAL A 20 7.72 9.62 -13.36
C VAL A 20 7.35 11.10 -13.33
N SER A 21 6.49 11.54 -14.24
CA SER A 21 6.07 12.95 -14.26
C SER A 21 5.24 13.32 -13.02
N SER A 22 5.35 14.57 -12.56
CA SER A 22 4.55 15.08 -11.44
C SER A 22 3.04 14.90 -11.67
N LYS A 23 2.56 15.08 -12.91
CA LYS A 23 1.16 14.80 -13.29
C LYS A 23 0.77 13.34 -13.03
N ARG A 24 1.66 12.39 -13.36
CA ARG A 24 1.42 10.96 -13.12
C ARG A 24 1.43 10.62 -11.63
N VAL A 25 2.36 11.21 -10.86
CA VAL A 25 2.38 11.06 -9.39
C VAL A 25 1.06 11.53 -8.78
N VAL A 26 0.62 12.75 -9.12
CA VAL A 26 -0.64 13.30 -8.61
C VAL A 26 -1.82 12.40 -8.99
N GLY A 27 -1.91 11.98 -10.26
CA GLY A 27 -2.98 11.09 -10.72
C GLY A 27 -3.00 9.74 -9.99
N CYS A 28 -1.83 9.12 -9.76
CA CYS A 28 -1.74 7.86 -9.00
C CYS A 28 -2.18 8.03 -7.54
N ILE A 29 -1.80 9.12 -6.90
CA ILE A 29 -2.18 9.41 -5.51
C ILE A 29 -3.69 9.66 -5.42
N GLN A 30 -4.25 10.47 -6.32
CA GLN A 30 -5.69 10.73 -6.39
C GLN A 30 -6.50 9.46 -6.68
N ALA A 31 -6.05 8.60 -7.60
CA ALA A 31 -6.73 7.35 -7.91
C ALA A 31 -6.73 6.39 -6.71
N THR A 32 -5.59 6.27 -6.02
CA THR A 32 -5.47 5.45 -4.80
C THR A 32 -6.38 5.97 -3.69
N MET A 33 -6.35 7.28 -3.43
CA MET A 33 -7.21 7.90 -2.42
C MET A 33 -8.70 7.76 -2.73
N SER A 34 -9.07 7.89 -4.00
CA SER A 34 -10.45 7.69 -4.46
C SER A 34 -10.92 6.26 -4.22
N LEU A 35 -10.05 5.27 -4.46
CA LEU A 35 -10.38 3.89 -4.15
C LEU A 35 -10.58 3.67 -2.65
N PHE A 36 -9.66 4.15 -1.81
CA PHE A 36 -9.78 4.02 -0.36
C PHE A 36 -11.08 4.65 0.14
N SER A 37 -11.38 5.88 -0.32
CA SER A 37 -12.63 6.57 0.01
C SER A 37 -13.85 5.75 -0.41
N ARG A 38 -13.83 5.11 -1.58
CA ARG A 38 -14.92 4.26 -2.07
C ARG A 38 -15.07 2.97 -1.25
N CYS A 39 -13.98 2.34 -0.83
CA CYS A 39 -14.02 1.14 0.01
C CYS A 39 -14.63 1.46 1.37
N ILE A 40 -14.17 2.53 2.00
CA ILE A 40 -14.65 2.99 3.32
C ILE A 40 -16.12 3.42 3.23
N GLY A 41 -16.46 4.29 2.28
CA GLY A 41 -17.81 4.85 2.16
C GLY A 41 -18.91 3.84 1.84
N LYS A 42 -18.55 2.68 1.27
CA LYS A 42 -19.51 1.59 0.99
C LYS A 42 -19.73 0.66 2.19
N GLY A 43 -18.99 0.81 3.28
CA GLY A 43 -19.08 -0.07 4.46
C GLY A 43 -18.83 -1.54 4.15
N ARG A 44 -18.16 -1.84 3.03
CA ARG A 44 -17.85 -3.22 2.63
C ARG A 44 -16.56 -3.63 3.29
N ASN A 45 -16.53 -4.87 3.76
CA ASN A 45 -15.29 -5.45 4.22
C ASN A 45 -14.36 -5.65 3.01
N VAL A 46 -13.14 -5.11 3.07
CA VAL A 46 -12.16 -5.16 1.97
C VAL A 46 -10.76 -5.36 2.54
N ALA A 47 -10.00 -6.28 1.92
CA ALA A 47 -8.56 -6.41 2.12
C ALA A 47 -7.81 -5.68 1.00
N LEU A 48 -7.01 -4.68 1.33
CA LEU A 48 -6.13 -3.99 0.38
C LEU A 48 -4.70 -4.44 0.63
N ILE A 49 -4.13 -5.24 -0.26
CA ILE A 49 -2.74 -5.70 -0.16
C ILE A 49 -1.82 -4.65 -0.77
N LEU A 50 -0.94 -4.08 0.03
CA LEU A 50 0.17 -3.24 -0.40
C LEU A 50 1.40 -4.13 -0.50
N ARG A 51 1.69 -4.64 -1.70
CA ARG A 51 2.60 -5.80 -1.94
C ARG A 51 3.91 -5.81 -1.15
N ASP A 52 4.53 -4.66 -0.93
CA ASP A 52 5.83 -4.55 -0.26
C ASP A 52 5.77 -3.90 1.12
N ILE A 53 4.56 -3.63 1.62
CA ILE A 53 4.31 -2.91 2.88
C ILE A 53 3.50 -3.78 3.83
N GLY A 54 2.37 -4.34 3.38
CA GLY A 54 1.46 -5.10 4.22
C GLY A 54 0.04 -5.12 3.68
N MET A 55 -0.93 -5.07 4.57
CA MET A 55 -2.35 -5.15 4.27
C MET A 55 -3.13 -4.10 5.06
N LEU A 56 -3.96 -3.33 4.37
CA LEU A 56 -4.97 -2.47 4.98
C LEU A 56 -6.30 -3.21 4.99
N LEU A 57 -6.79 -3.51 6.18
CA LEU A 57 -8.05 -4.18 6.42
C LEU A 57 -9.14 -3.16 6.76
N ILE A 58 -10.25 -3.22 6.04
CA ILE A 58 -11.45 -2.45 6.34
C ILE A 58 -12.53 -3.47 6.67
N GLU A 59 -13.03 -3.48 7.90
CA GLU A 59 -14.09 -4.38 8.35
C GLU A 59 -15.11 -3.61 9.21
N GLY A 60 -16.36 -3.57 8.75
CA GLY A 60 -17.40 -2.73 9.35
C GLY A 60 -16.99 -1.26 9.38
N THR A 61 -16.87 -0.70 10.59
CA THR A 61 -16.40 0.67 10.84
C THR A 61 -14.92 0.75 11.22
N GLN A 62 -14.24 -0.40 11.30
CA GLN A 62 -12.84 -0.48 11.70
C GLN A 62 -11.92 -0.50 10.48
N VAL A 63 -10.82 0.25 10.58
CA VAL A 63 -9.74 0.26 9.61
C VAL A 63 -8.45 -0.08 10.34
N GLN A 64 -7.81 -1.19 9.98
CA GLN A 64 -6.58 -1.67 10.61
C GLN A 64 -5.50 -1.89 9.57
N MET A 65 -4.30 -1.34 9.82
CA MET A 65 -3.12 -1.64 9.02
C MET A 65 -2.35 -2.79 9.67
N LYS A 66 -2.00 -3.80 8.87
CA LYS A 66 -1.06 -4.87 9.22
C LYS A 66 0.16 -4.77 8.32
N TYR A 67 1.35 -4.96 8.85
CA TYR A 67 2.61 -4.77 8.13
C TYR A 67 3.35 -6.08 7.95
N TYR A 68 4.07 -6.22 6.84
CA TYR A 68 5.04 -7.29 6.71
C TYR A 68 6.24 -7.02 7.62
N ARG A 69 6.75 -8.09 8.23
CA ARG A 69 7.88 -8.00 9.16
C ARG A 69 9.13 -7.43 8.50
N ASP A 70 9.45 -7.89 7.29
CA ASP A 70 10.60 -7.42 6.49
C ASP A 70 10.50 -5.92 6.15
N PHE A 71 9.29 -5.43 5.86
CA PHE A 71 9.04 -4.00 5.67
C PHE A 71 9.33 -3.19 6.94
N LEU A 72 8.82 -3.63 8.09
CA LEU A 72 9.08 -2.95 9.37
C LEU A 72 10.57 -2.97 9.72
N GLU A 73 11.24 -4.11 9.56
CA GLU A 73 12.69 -4.22 9.80
C GLU A 73 13.49 -3.22 8.96
N LYS A 74 13.10 -3.03 7.69
CA LYS A 74 13.74 -2.06 6.79
C LYS A 74 13.53 -0.61 7.25
N MET A 75 12.37 -0.31 7.85
CA MET A 75 12.02 1.04 8.28
C MET A 75 12.59 1.42 9.64
N THR A 76 12.60 0.49 10.60
CA THR A 76 12.97 0.78 12.00
C THR A 76 14.32 0.18 12.42
N GLY A 77 14.87 -0.73 11.62
CA GLY A 77 15.97 -1.60 12.03
C GLY A 77 15.45 -2.82 12.78
N LYS A 78 16.18 -3.93 12.65
CA LYS A 78 15.81 -5.25 13.18
C LYS A 78 15.75 -5.27 14.71
N ASP A 79 16.76 -4.74 15.38
CA ASP A 79 16.86 -4.80 16.84
C ASP A 79 15.83 -3.88 17.51
N THR A 80 15.64 -2.68 16.96
CA THR A 80 14.59 -1.75 17.38
C THR A 80 13.20 -2.38 17.26
N LEU A 81 12.92 -3.05 16.13
CA LEU A 81 11.65 -3.74 15.93
C LEU A 81 11.46 -4.85 16.96
N LYS A 82 12.48 -5.67 17.19
CA LYS A 82 12.42 -6.77 18.15
C LYS A 82 12.09 -6.26 19.56
N GLU A 83 12.78 -5.22 20.01
CA GLU A 83 12.51 -4.59 21.31
C GLU A 83 11.08 -4.05 21.40
N ALA A 84 10.60 -3.40 20.35
CA ALA A 84 9.25 -2.84 20.32
C ALA A 84 8.16 -3.93 20.34
N LEU A 85 8.37 -5.05 19.63
CA LEU A 85 7.44 -6.19 19.63
C LEU A 85 7.36 -6.89 21.00
N LEU A 86 8.43 -6.84 21.81
CA LEU A 86 8.46 -7.41 23.16
C LEU A 86 7.82 -6.48 24.20
N LYS A 87 7.97 -5.17 24.02
CA LYS A 87 7.59 -4.16 25.02
C LYS A 87 6.17 -3.62 24.86
N ILE A 88 5.59 -3.68 23.65
CA ILE A 88 4.28 -3.09 23.36
C ILE A 88 3.24 -4.20 23.17
N PRO A 89 2.31 -4.38 24.13
CA PRO A 89 1.22 -5.33 24.00
C PRO A 89 0.40 -5.10 22.72
N GLY A 90 0.04 -6.18 22.03
CA GLY A 90 -0.77 -6.12 20.79
C GLY A 90 0.00 -5.72 19.53
N MET A 91 1.29 -5.38 19.61
CA MET A 91 2.06 -5.04 18.41
C MET A 91 2.28 -6.25 17.49
N LEU A 92 2.36 -7.45 18.06
CA LEU A 92 2.46 -8.70 17.28
C LEU A 92 1.25 -8.91 16.36
N ASP A 93 0.05 -8.46 16.76
CA ASP A 93 -1.18 -8.62 15.97
C ASP A 93 -1.20 -7.72 14.72
N LEU A 94 -0.34 -6.70 14.69
CA LEU A 94 -0.14 -5.80 13.56
C LEU A 94 0.91 -6.34 12.58
N VAL A 95 1.62 -7.42 12.90
CA VAL A 95 2.65 -8.01 12.04
C VAL A 95 2.10 -9.26 11.36
N ILE A 96 2.24 -9.32 10.04
CA ILE A 96 1.80 -10.48 9.24
C ILE A 96 2.97 -11.12 8.49
N PRO A 97 2.99 -12.46 8.37
CA PRO A 97 3.94 -13.13 7.51
C PRO A 97 3.56 -12.91 6.04
N ARG A 98 4.57 -12.79 5.17
CA ARG A 98 4.38 -12.59 3.72
C ARG A 98 3.65 -13.75 3.03
N THR A 99 3.68 -14.92 3.65
CA THR A 99 3.02 -16.15 3.20
C THR A 99 1.54 -16.21 3.57
N ALA A 100 1.05 -15.32 4.44
CA ALA A 100 -0.37 -15.31 4.78
C ALA A 100 -1.21 -14.81 3.60
N THR A 101 -2.15 -15.63 3.16
CA THR A 101 -3.06 -15.29 2.08
C THR A 101 -4.07 -14.26 2.57
N ALA A 102 -4.31 -13.20 1.79
CA ALA A 102 -5.31 -12.17 2.09
C ALA A 102 -6.71 -12.76 2.35
N ALA A 103 -7.05 -13.85 1.65
CA ALA A 103 -8.30 -14.59 1.81
C ALA A 103 -8.41 -15.29 3.19
N SER A 104 -7.29 -15.67 3.81
CA SER A 104 -7.25 -16.27 5.15
C SER A 104 -7.31 -15.24 6.27
N LEU A 105 -7.07 -13.96 5.95
CA LEU A 105 -6.94 -12.89 6.92
C LEU A 105 -8.16 -11.96 6.98
N THR A 106 -9.19 -12.21 6.17
CA THR A 106 -10.40 -11.38 6.13
C THR A 106 -11.66 -12.22 6.08
N CYS A 107 -12.73 -11.74 6.69
CA CYS A 107 -14.02 -12.41 6.65
C CYS A 107 -14.79 -12.16 5.33
N SER A 108 -14.21 -11.42 4.38
CA SER A 108 -14.97 -10.75 3.31
C SER A 108 -14.80 -11.29 1.90
N GLY A 109 -13.79 -12.12 1.63
CA GLY A 109 -13.49 -12.63 0.29
C GLY A 109 -13.12 -11.57 -0.77
N TYR A 110 -13.33 -10.27 -0.51
CA TYR A 110 -13.05 -9.19 -1.44
C TYR A 110 -11.65 -8.61 -1.20
N VAL A 111 -10.71 -9.12 -1.98
CA VAL A 111 -9.29 -8.75 -1.91
C VAL A 111 -8.93 -7.88 -3.12
N ILE A 112 -8.31 -6.73 -2.87
CA ILE A 112 -7.71 -5.88 -3.91
C ILE A 112 -6.20 -5.84 -3.67
N VAL A 113 -5.40 -6.11 -4.70
CA VAL A 113 -3.93 -6.08 -4.62
C VAL A 113 -3.37 -4.84 -5.31
N PHE A 114 -2.52 -4.11 -4.60
CA PHE A 114 -1.85 -2.89 -5.04
C PHE A 114 -0.32 -3.05 -5.09
N PRO A 115 0.32 -2.42 -6.09
CA PRO A 115 -0.27 -1.86 -7.30
C PRO A 115 -0.75 -2.96 -8.26
N GLU A 116 -1.89 -2.75 -8.93
CA GLU A 116 -2.32 -3.57 -10.07
C GLU A 116 -1.41 -3.24 -11.27
N GLN A 117 -0.20 -3.81 -11.27
CA GLN A 117 0.75 -3.65 -12.37
C GLN A 117 0.20 -4.40 -13.58
N ARG A 118 -0.54 -3.72 -14.46
CA ARG A 118 -0.68 -4.19 -15.85
C ARG A 118 0.74 -4.23 -16.41
N LYS A 119 1.23 -5.42 -16.78
CA LYS A 119 2.50 -5.54 -17.50
C LYS A 119 2.47 -4.57 -18.67
N ALA A 120 3.50 -3.73 -18.82
CA ALA A 120 3.62 -2.90 -20.00
C ALA A 120 3.62 -3.83 -21.21
N VAL A 121 2.67 -3.63 -22.12
CA VAL A 121 2.70 -4.28 -23.43
C VAL A 121 3.98 -3.79 -24.11
N PRO A 122 4.86 -4.68 -24.59
CA PRO A 122 6.04 -4.26 -25.34
C PRO A 122 5.58 -3.40 -26.52
N LEU A 123 6.14 -2.19 -26.64
CA LEU A 123 5.88 -1.34 -27.79
C LEU A 123 6.34 -2.11 -29.04
N PRO A 124 5.51 -2.24 -30.09
CA PRO A 124 5.95 -2.89 -31.32
C PRO A 124 7.18 -2.15 -31.89
N PRO A 125 8.13 -2.87 -32.50
CA PRO A 125 9.32 -2.25 -33.08
C PRO A 125 8.90 -1.23 -34.15
N PRO A 126 9.64 -0.11 -34.28
CA PRO A 126 9.36 0.88 -35.30
C PRO A 126 9.42 0.20 -36.67
N ARG A 127 8.36 0.40 -37.46
CA ARG A 127 8.31 -0.06 -38.86
C ARG A 127 9.48 0.61 -39.57
N GLN A 128 10.48 -0.18 -39.96
CA GLN A 128 11.50 0.30 -40.89
C GLN A 128 10.78 0.67 -42.18
N GLY A 129 10.80 1.95 -42.52
CA GLY A 129 10.28 2.43 -43.78
C GLY A 129 11.07 1.78 -44.91
N GLU A 130 10.35 1.10 -45.79
CA GLU A 130 10.85 0.71 -47.10
C GLU A 130 11.33 1.97 -47.83
N LYS A 131 12.56 1.91 -48.34
CA LYS A 131 13.08 2.85 -49.32
C LYS A 131 13.58 2.06 -50.51
#